data_AF-A0A1H8PCN9-F1
#
_entry.id   AF-A0A1H8PCN9-F1
#
_cell.length_a   1.000
_cell.length_b   1.000
_cell.length_c   1.000
_cell.angle_alpha   90.00
_cell.angle_beta   90.00
_cell.angle_gamma   90.00
#
_symmetry.space_group_name_H-M   'P 1'
#
loop_
_entity.id
_entity.type
_entity.pdbx_description
1 polymer ?
#
loop_
_entity_poly.entity_id
_entity_poly.type
_entity_poly.pdbx_seq_one_letter_code
_entity_poly.pdbx_strand_id
1 'polypeptide(L)'
;MHTGAQSKGVFDHWISDVNQICGPFSATPLGKDFSANIYKMGGSILDMSRVTIRGAQLFRGRNEIRRCITPDFFCVFQVQGESRVEQAGNVSILQTGDIVLVDSALPFSFTYDWTSQQISLILPRPVIERTLNLSGIELGVRIPSHSHIASFANHLIAEAAHYDNLDAEESSALLDSLIMLLKPSVIRSVGQHSPNDRVFLQAASFIRENIGDPALSPKIVANATGASVRSLYRAFAAHSMTVSEYIKTQRLEMCADYLKTSKSKLGLTEAGYRFGFASPSAFSTAFKQHFGITPSRYCQQLVT
;
A
#
# COMPACT_ATOMS: atom_id res chain seq x y z
N MET A 1 23.21 2.95 38.61
CA MET A 1 22.23 2.04 37.95
C MET A 1 20.83 2.68 37.80
N HIS A 2 20.73 3.98 37.46
CA HIS A 2 19.43 4.70 37.42
C HIS A 2 18.99 5.20 36.04
N THR A 3 19.78 5.03 34.97
CA THR A 3 19.49 5.58 33.64
C THR A 3 18.58 4.70 32.77
N GLY A 4 18.55 3.38 33.00
CA GLY A 4 17.77 2.45 32.15
C GLY A 4 16.26 2.44 32.40
N ALA A 5 15.80 2.90 33.57
CA ALA A 5 14.36 2.97 33.88
C ALA A 5 13.71 4.25 33.32
N GLN A 6 14.43 5.37 33.32
CA GLN A 6 13.96 6.63 32.71
C GLN A 6 13.88 6.51 31.18
N SER A 7 14.86 5.88 30.53
CA SER A 7 14.84 5.71 29.06
C SER A 7 13.67 4.83 28.58
N LYS A 8 13.27 3.84 29.38
CA LYS A 8 12.14 2.96 29.07
C LYS A 8 10.80 3.69 29.17
N GLY A 9 10.60 4.50 30.21
CA GLY A 9 9.39 5.33 30.35
C GLY A 9 9.23 6.36 29.22
N VAL A 10 10.32 6.98 28.78
CA VAL A 10 10.33 7.91 27.63
C VAL A 10 9.98 7.19 26.33
N PHE A 11 10.52 5.99 26.12
CA PHE A 11 10.22 5.17 24.94
C PHE A 11 8.75 4.73 24.88
N ASP A 12 8.22 4.21 25.99
CA ASP A 12 6.84 3.73 26.06
C ASP A 12 5.84 4.89 25.89
N HIS A 13 6.14 6.07 26.47
CA HIS A 13 5.34 7.27 26.29
C HIS A 13 5.37 7.77 24.84
N TRP A 14 6.56 7.85 24.23
CA TRP A 14 6.69 8.26 22.84
C TRP A 14 5.93 7.34 21.87
N ILE A 15 5.97 6.02 22.07
CA ILE A 15 5.17 5.10 21.26
C ILE A 15 3.67 5.30 21.48
N SER A 16 3.23 5.62 22.69
CA SER A 16 1.85 5.99 22.94
C SER A 16 1.44 7.23 22.13
N ASP A 17 2.30 8.27 22.07
CA ASP A 17 2.02 9.49 21.31
C ASP A 17 1.97 9.22 19.80
N VAL A 18 2.92 8.43 19.27
CA VAL A 18 2.88 7.96 17.88
C VAL A 18 1.58 7.22 17.58
N ASN A 19 1.13 6.38 18.51
CA ASN A 19 -0.11 5.62 18.35
C ASN A 19 -1.37 6.49 18.37
N GLN A 20 -1.37 7.56 19.16
CA GLN A 20 -2.47 8.52 19.19
C GLN A 20 -2.54 9.38 17.93
N ILE A 21 -1.39 9.76 17.37
CA ILE A 21 -1.33 10.67 16.21
C ILE A 21 -1.48 9.90 14.89
N CYS A 22 -0.76 8.80 14.73
CA CYS A 22 -0.64 8.12 13.45
C CYS A 22 -1.38 6.77 13.39
N GLY A 23 -1.92 6.27 14.51
CA GLY A 23 -2.51 4.94 14.62
C GLY A 23 -1.49 3.86 15.02
N PRO A 24 -1.83 2.56 15.01
CA PRO A 24 -1.05 1.52 15.69
C PRO A 24 0.33 1.28 15.06
N PHE A 25 1.37 1.45 15.86
CA PHE A 25 2.77 1.20 15.59
C PHE A 25 3.40 0.44 16.76
N SER A 26 4.48 -0.27 16.44
CA SER A 26 5.42 -0.82 17.41
C SER A 26 6.82 -0.29 17.09
N ALA A 27 7.68 -0.21 18.10
CA ALA A 27 9.09 0.07 17.87
C ALA A 27 10.00 -0.84 18.67
N THR A 28 11.25 -0.91 18.23
CA THR A 28 12.34 -1.60 18.94
C THR A 28 13.53 -0.65 19.01
N PRO A 29 14.09 -0.39 20.21
CA PRO A 29 15.32 0.40 20.32
C PRO A 29 16.50 -0.38 19.73
N LEU A 30 17.35 0.32 18.98
CA LEU A 30 18.55 -0.25 18.35
C LEU A 30 19.78 -0.23 19.27
N GLY A 31 19.69 0.50 20.38
CA GLY A 31 20.79 0.67 21.34
C GLY A 31 20.35 1.44 22.58
N LYS A 32 21.32 2.04 23.28
CA LYS A 32 21.09 2.78 24.53
C LYS A 32 20.80 4.28 24.32
N ASP A 33 21.07 4.81 23.12
CA ASP A 33 21.00 6.24 22.81
C ASP A 33 19.67 6.63 22.13
N PHE A 34 18.56 6.05 22.60
CA PHE A 34 17.24 6.39 22.08
C PHE A 34 16.85 7.82 22.48
N SER A 35 16.39 8.60 21.49
CA SER A 35 15.79 9.92 21.69
C SER A 35 14.74 10.12 20.61
N ALA A 36 13.51 10.44 20.99
CA ALA A 36 12.47 10.72 20.01
C ALA A 36 11.43 11.70 20.55
N ASN A 37 10.89 12.51 19.64
CA ASN A 37 9.79 13.43 19.87
C ASN A 37 8.86 13.40 18.65
N ILE A 38 7.56 13.56 18.86
CA ILE A 38 6.56 13.70 17.81
C ILE A 38 5.63 14.87 18.14
N TYR A 39 5.27 15.64 17.12
CA TYR A 39 4.31 16.75 17.24
C TYR A 39 3.32 16.66 16.10
N LYS A 40 2.02 16.76 16.39
CA LYS A 40 0.99 16.90 15.37
C LYS A 40 1.08 18.29 14.74
N MET A 41 0.89 18.36 13.43
CA MET A 41 0.93 19.58 12.61
C MET A 41 -0.19 19.56 11.58
N GLY A 42 -0.50 20.73 11.02
CA GLY A 42 -1.54 20.91 10.01
C GLY A 42 -2.91 21.21 10.61
N GLY A 43 -3.87 21.50 9.73
CA GLY A 43 -5.23 21.91 10.07
C GLY A 43 -6.28 21.04 9.38
N SER A 44 -7.44 20.90 10.03
CA SER A 44 -8.65 20.25 9.50
C SER A 44 -8.42 18.88 8.84
N ILE A 45 -8.17 18.85 7.52
CA ILE A 45 -8.08 17.65 6.67
C ILE A 45 -6.60 17.22 6.47
N LEU A 46 -5.65 18.13 6.66
CA LEU A 46 -4.24 17.91 6.36
C LEU A 46 -3.53 17.36 7.61
N ASP A 47 -3.73 16.07 7.90
CA ASP A 47 -3.18 15.43 9.10
C ASP A 47 -1.69 15.09 8.91
N MET A 48 -0.84 15.85 9.60
CA MET A 48 0.61 15.69 9.56
C MET A 48 1.20 15.50 10.95
N SER A 49 2.39 14.92 10.98
CA SER A 49 3.22 14.89 12.18
C SER A 49 4.67 15.14 11.84
N ARG A 50 5.37 15.86 12.72
CA ARG A 50 6.82 15.98 12.68
C ARG A 50 7.42 15.05 13.71
N VAL A 51 8.29 14.15 13.25
CA VAL A 51 8.98 13.17 14.08
C VAL A 51 10.46 13.49 14.06
N THR A 52 11.08 13.66 15.23
CA THR A 52 12.53 13.67 15.38
C THR A 52 12.90 12.44 16.18
N ILE A 53 13.74 11.56 15.63
CA ILE A 53 14.02 10.24 16.22
C ILE A 53 15.46 9.81 15.97
N ARG A 54 16.02 9.06 16.93
CA ARG A 54 17.31 8.37 16.84
C ARG A 54 17.25 7.04 17.58
N GLY A 55 17.99 6.05 17.07
CA GLY A 55 18.33 4.83 17.79
C GLY A 55 17.16 3.87 17.95
N ALA A 56 16.22 3.85 17.00
CA ALA A 56 15.06 2.97 17.02
C ALA A 56 14.66 2.51 15.62
N GLN A 57 14.00 1.37 15.59
CA GLN A 57 13.24 0.90 14.44
C GLN A 57 11.76 1.03 14.76
N LEU A 58 11.03 1.80 13.95
CA LEU A 58 9.58 1.96 14.01
C LEU A 58 8.95 1.10 12.92
N PHE A 59 7.92 0.32 13.23
CA PHE A 59 7.33 -0.59 12.25
C PHE A 59 5.84 -0.82 12.47
N ARG A 60 5.17 -1.22 11.39
CA ARG A 60 3.85 -1.87 11.44
C ARG A 60 3.98 -3.30 10.98
N GLY A 61 3.83 -4.22 11.92
CA GLY A 61 3.75 -5.66 11.64
C GLY A 61 2.31 -6.10 11.42
N ARG A 62 2.12 -7.42 11.24
CA ARG A 62 0.79 -8.01 11.04
C ARG A 62 -0.15 -7.75 12.22
N ASN A 63 0.38 -7.63 13.44
CA ASN A 63 -0.42 -7.41 14.64
C ASN A 63 -0.96 -5.98 14.71
N GLU A 64 -0.13 -4.99 14.37
CA GLU A 64 -0.48 -3.58 14.33
C GLU A 64 -1.51 -3.31 13.22
N ILE A 65 -1.29 -3.90 12.04
CA ILE A 65 -2.21 -3.78 10.90
C ILE A 65 -3.60 -4.33 11.25
N ARG A 66 -3.68 -5.46 11.97
CA ARG A 66 -4.98 -6.03 12.42
C ARG A 66 -5.73 -5.13 13.39
N ARG A 67 -5.04 -4.26 14.13
CA ARG A 67 -5.65 -3.29 15.05
C ARG A 67 -6.03 -1.98 14.35
N CYS A 68 -5.56 -1.77 13.11
CA CYS A 68 -5.86 -0.58 12.34
C CYS A 68 -7.28 -0.68 11.77
N ILE A 69 -8.13 0.29 12.10
CA ILE A 69 -9.52 0.33 11.65
C ILE A 69 -9.62 0.88 10.22
N THR A 70 -8.79 1.88 9.89
CA THR A 70 -8.73 2.55 8.58
C THR A 70 -7.28 2.66 8.12
N PRO A 71 -6.81 1.78 7.23
CA PRO A 71 -5.45 1.84 6.74
C PRO A 71 -5.30 2.94 5.67
N ASP A 72 -4.55 3.98 5.97
CA ASP A 72 -4.22 5.07 5.04
C ASP A 72 -2.81 4.92 4.45
N PHE A 73 -2.43 5.82 3.55
CA PHE A 73 -1.05 5.94 3.08
C PHE A 73 -0.30 6.96 3.93
N PHE A 74 1.00 6.75 4.14
CA PHE A 74 1.88 7.78 4.68
C PHE A 74 2.84 8.26 3.61
N CYS A 75 2.85 9.58 3.37
CA CYS A 75 3.87 10.23 2.58
C CYS A 75 4.88 10.86 3.53
N VAL A 76 6.09 10.29 3.57
CA VAL A 76 7.13 10.67 4.51
C VAL A 76 8.19 11.51 3.80
N PHE A 77 8.44 12.70 4.32
CA PHE A 77 9.44 13.66 3.85
C PHE A 77 10.62 13.65 4.80
N GLN A 78 11.82 13.33 4.31
CA GLN A 78 13.05 13.35 5.11
C GLN A 78 13.57 14.79 5.19
N VAL A 79 13.34 15.47 6.32
CA VAL A 79 13.73 16.87 6.51
C VAL A 79 15.20 17.01 6.92
N GLN A 80 15.70 16.08 7.73
CA GLN A 80 17.10 16.09 8.17
C GLN A 80 17.58 14.67 8.45
N GLY A 81 18.86 14.39 8.16
CA GLY A 81 19.49 13.13 8.50
C GLY A 81 19.17 12.02 7.49
N GLU A 82 19.31 10.78 7.93
CA GLU A 82 19.14 9.58 7.12
C GLU A 82 18.18 8.60 7.79
N SER A 83 17.33 7.94 7.01
CA SER A 83 16.56 6.79 7.49
C SER A 83 16.52 5.70 6.45
N ARG A 84 16.33 4.46 6.92
CA ARG A 84 16.16 3.30 6.05
C ARG A 84 14.72 2.83 6.12
N VAL A 85 14.06 2.75 4.96
CA VAL A 85 12.67 2.29 4.82
C VAL A 85 12.62 0.96 4.10
N GLU A 86 11.78 0.04 4.59
CA GLU A 86 11.46 -1.23 3.95
C GLU A 86 9.96 -1.40 3.79
N GLN A 87 9.49 -1.69 2.58
CA GLN A 87 8.11 -2.09 2.32
C GLN A 87 7.99 -2.83 0.99
N ALA A 88 7.10 -3.82 0.91
CA ALA A 88 6.79 -4.54 -0.34
C ALA A 88 8.02 -5.14 -1.05
N GLY A 89 9.05 -5.54 -0.28
CA GLY A 89 10.32 -6.06 -0.81
C GLY A 89 11.32 -4.98 -1.23
N ASN A 90 10.92 -3.71 -1.26
CA ASN A 90 11.80 -2.58 -1.54
C ASN A 90 12.53 -2.14 -0.28
N VAL A 91 13.79 -1.73 -0.47
CA VAL A 91 14.63 -1.13 0.56
C VAL A 91 15.16 0.19 0.00
N SER A 92 14.86 1.29 0.68
CA SER A 92 15.37 2.61 0.31
C SER A 92 16.10 3.26 1.49
N ILE A 93 17.18 3.97 1.19
CA ILE A 93 17.84 4.88 2.12
C ILE A 93 17.41 6.30 1.72
N LEU A 94 16.75 6.99 2.65
CA LEU A 94 16.26 8.35 2.48
C LEU A 94 17.29 9.33 3.02
N GLN A 95 17.69 10.28 2.18
CA GLN A 95 18.51 11.44 2.54
C GLN A 95 17.63 12.68 2.71
N THR A 96 18.20 13.75 3.28
CA THR A 96 17.53 15.06 3.33
C THR A 96 16.93 15.46 1.97
N GLY A 97 15.63 15.79 2.00
CA GLY A 97 14.79 16.15 0.86
C GLY A 97 14.14 14.98 0.12
N ASP A 98 14.52 13.73 0.41
CA ASP A 98 13.88 12.56 -0.20
C ASP A 98 12.46 12.36 0.37
N ILE A 99 11.61 11.77 -0.46
CA ILE A 99 10.22 11.46 -0.10
C ILE A 99 9.99 9.96 -0.32
N VAL A 100 9.16 9.33 0.50
CA VAL A 100 8.67 7.98 0.25
C VAL A 100 7.17 7.89 0.51
N LEU A 101 6.49 7.10 -0.30
CA LEU A 101 5.11 6.70 -0.06
C LEU A 101 5.08 5.28 0.52
N VAL A 102 4.35 5.09 1.62
CA VAL A 102 4.11 3.77 2.22
C VAL A 102 2.63 3.51 2.42
N ASP A 103 2.21 2.26 2.19
CA ASP A 103 0.84 1.80 2.41
C ASP A 103 0.71 1.20 3.82
N SER A 104 -0.11 1.79 4.69
CA SER A 104 -0.23 1.27 6.05
C SER A 104 -1.04 -0.02 6.22
N ALA A 105 -1.68 -0.52 5.14
CA ALA A 105 -2.30 -1.84 5.08
C ALA A 105 -1.27 -2.98 4.92
N LEU A 106 -0.02 -2.65 4.56
CA LEU A 106 1.06 -3.62 4.35
C LEU A 106 2.16 -3.45 5.39
N PRO A 107 2.89 -4.53 5.77
CA PRO A 107 4.01 -4.40 6.69
C PRO A 107 5.09 -3.47 6.15
N PHE A 108 5.58 -2.57 7.01
CA PHE A 108 6.72 -1.70 6.71
C PHE A 108 7.53 -1.40 7.96
N SER A 109 8.78 -1.00 7.75
CA SER A 109 9.66 -0.52 8.82
C SER A 109 10.45 0.71 8.40
N PHE A 110 10.72 1.57 9.37
CA PHE A 110 11.69 2.65 9.31
C PHE A 110 12.76 2.42 10.37
N THR A 111 14.03 2.52 9.99
CA THR A 111 15.18 2.33 10.87
C THR A 111 15.97 3.64 10.93
N TYR A 112 16.29 4.08 12.14
CA TYR A 112 16.95 5.36 12.42
C TYR A 112 18.22 5.13 13.25
N ASP A 113 19.35 4.91 12.58
CA ASP A 113 20.65 4.72 13.25
C ASP A 113 21.18 6.04 13.86
N TRP A 114 20.93 7.15 13.16
CA TRP A 114 21.35 8.50 13.54
C TRP A 114 20.15 9.41 13.82
N THR A 115 20.40 10.63 14.31
CA THR A 115 19.35 11.63 14.49
C THR A 115 18.76 12.01 13.14
N SER A 116 17.45 11.82 13.02
CA SER A 116 16.70 12.08 11.80
C SER A 116 15.40 12.80 12.11
N GLN A 117 15.02 13.70 11.21
CA GLN A 117 13.76 14.42 11.28
C GLN A 117 12.94 14.16 10.03
N GLN A 118 11.66 13.87 10.23
CA GLN A 118 10.71 13.59 9.17
C GLN A 118 9.40 14.36 9.38
N ILE A 119 8.74 14.68 8.28
CA ILE A 119 7.32 15.04 8.27
C ILE A 119 6.56 13.88 7.65
N SER A 120 5.59 13.34 8.36
CA SER A 120 4.71 12.27 7.88
C SER A 120 3.32 12.85 7.64
N LEU A 121 2.93 12.91 6.37
CA LEU A 121 1.59 13.30 5.94
C LEU A 121 0.72 12.05 5.78
N ILE A 122 -0.45 12.05 6.41
CA ILE A 122 -1.45 11.00 6.24
C ILE A 122 -2.26 11.32 4.99
N LEU A 123 -2.25 10.38 4.04
CA LEU A 123 -2.98 10.48 2.80
C LEU A 123 -4.17 9.50 2.85
N PRO A 124 -5.41 10.01 2.92
CA PRO A 124 -6.60 9.17 3.02
C PRO A 124 -6.68 8.18 1.86
N ARG A 125 -6.81 6.89 2.16
CA ARG A 125 -6.89 5.83 1.15
C ARG A 125 -7.93 6.12 0.06
N PRO A 126 -9.19 6.51 0.37
CA PRO A 126 -10.20 6.76 -0.67
C PRO A 126 -9.79 7.86 -1.67
N VAL A 127 -9.01 8.85 -1.23
CA VAL A 127 -8.52 9.94 -2.08
C VAL A 127 -7.42 9.41 -3.01
N ILE A 128 -6.50 8.61 -2.48
CA ILE A 128 -5.43 7.97 -3.24
C ILE A 128 -5.98 6.97 -4.26
N GLU A 129 -6.92 6.13 -3.86
CA GLU A 129 -7.55 5.12 -4.71
C GLU A 129 -8.28 5.76 -5.90
N ARG A 130 -9.03 6.83 -5.66
CA ARG A 130 -9.73 7.60 -6.69
C ARG A 130 -8.77 8.28 -7.67
N THR A 131 -7.64 8.75 -7.16
CA THR A 131 -6.75 9.67 -7.86
C THR A 131 -5.66 8.96 -8.65
N LEU A 132 -5.06 7.94 -8.03
CA LEU A 132 -3.88 7.25 -8.56
C LEU A 132 -4.23 5.98 -9.34
N ASN A 133 -5.44 5.41 -9.18
CA ASN A 133 -5.78 4.05 -9.62
C ASN A 133 -4.70 3.06 -9.14
N LEU A 134 -4.90 2.39 -8.01
CA LEU A 134 -3.88 1.63 -7.25
C LEU A 134 -2.94 0.68 -8.05
N SER A 135 -3.24 0.36 -9.30
CA SER A 135 -2.36 -0.38 -10.19
C SER A 135 -1.11 0.42 -10.58
N GLY A 136 0.03 0.02 -10.00
CA GLY A 136 1.35 0.56 -10.36
C GLY A 136 1.90 1.61 -9.40
N ILE A 137 1.32 1.75 -8.20
CA ILE A 137 1.95 2.50 -7.10
C ILE A 137 3.14 1.69 -6.57
N GLU A 138 4.34 2.24 -6.69
CA GLU A 138 5.52 1.65 -6.05
C GLU A 138 5.65 2.15 -4.61
N LEU A 139 5.64 1.21 -3.67
CA LEU A 139 5.67 1.46 -2.24
C LEU A 139 7.08 1.29 -1.68
N GLY A 140 7.48 2.11 -0.71
CA GLY A 140 8.80 2.03 -0.10
C GLY A 140 9.95 2.42 -1.04
N VAL A 141 9.65 3.03 -2.19
CA VAL A 141 10.64 3.51 -3.17
C VAL A 141 10.86 5.00 -3.00
N ARG A 142 12.13 5.41 -2.87
CA ARG A 142 12.47 6.83 -2.72
C ARG A 142 12.15 7.64 -3.96
N ILE A 143 11.56 8.80 -3.75
CA ILE A 143 11.49 9.90 -4.71
C ILE A 143 12.67 10.82 -4.36
N PRO A 144 13.71 10.90 -5.22
CA PRO A 144 14.93 11.61 -4.87
C PRO A 144 14.73 13.12 -4.72
N SER A 145 15.43 13.72 -3.76
CA SER A 145 15.42 15.16 -3.45
C SER A 145 15.79 16.07 -4.62
N HIS A 146 16.62 15.58 -5.54
CA HIS A 146 17.01 16.31 -6.76
C HIS A 146 15.93 16.29 -7.85
N SER A 147 14.83 15.55 -7.68
CA SER A 147 13.71 15.63 -8.60
C SER A 147 12.92 16.92 -8.37
N HIS A 148 12.46 17.55 -9.46
CA HIS A 148 11.61 18.75 -9.34
C HIS A 148 10.34 18.47 -8.53
N ILE A 149 9.77 17.26 -8.66
CA ILE A 149 8.59 16.84 -7.90
C ILE A 149 8.89 16.84 -6.39
N ALA A 150 10.01 16.23 -5.97
CA ALA A 150 10.37 16.22 -4.55
C ALA A 150 10.66 17.64 -4.04
N SER A 151 11.37 18.46 -4.80
CA SER A 151 11.65 19.84 -4.42
C SER A 151 10.37 20.66 -4.22
N PHE A 152 9.43 20.65 -5.17
CA PHE A 152 8.15 21.36 -5.04
C PHE A 152 7.29 20.80 -3.89
N ALA A 153 7.24 19.47 -3.72
CA ALA A 153 6.47 18.87 -2.64
C ALA A 153 7.03 19.22 -1.26
N ASN A 154 8.37 19.26 -1.11
CA ASN A 154 9.02 19.73 0.12
C ASN A 154 8.72 21.21 0.41
N HIS A 155 8.67 22.06 -0.62
CA HIS A 155 8.28 23.47 -0.42
C HIS A 155 6.82 23.58 0.04
N LEU A 156 5.89 22.87 -0.60
CA LEU A 156 4.47 22.86 -0.20
C LEU A 156 4.28 22.35 1.22
N ILE A 157 4.96 21.26 1.61
CA ILE A 157 4.81 20.70 2.96
C ILE A 157 5.45 21.58 4.03
N ALA A 158 6.58 22.22 3.72
CA ALA A 158 7.22 23.16 4.65
C ALA A 158 6.32 24.36 4.89
N GLU A 159 5.71 24.90 3.84
CA GLU A 159 4.77 26.01 3.92
C GLU A 159 3.50 25.62 4.70
N ALA A 160 2.90 24.46 4.39
CA ALA A 160 1.75 23.94 5.11
C ALA A 160 2.04 23.66 6.60
N ALA A 161 3.30 23.36 6.96
CA ALA A 161 3.72 23.15 8.34
C ALA A 161 3.91 24.46 9.14
N HIS A 162 3.88 25.63 8.49
CA HIS A 162 3.96 26.93 9.14
C HIS A 162 2.59 27.56 9.44
N TYR A 163 1.53 27.11 8.77
CA TYR A 163 0.19 27.66 8.92
C TYR A 163 -0.68 26.80 9.85
N ASP A 164 -0.97 27.33 11.04
CA ASP A 164 -1.86 26.67 12.01
C ASP A 164 -3.36 26.94 11.75
N ASN A 165 -3.70 27.81 10.79
CA ASN A 165 -5.05 28.33 10.58
C ASN A 165 -5.62 28.06 9.17
N LEU A 166 -5.12 27.06 8.45
CA LEU A 166 -5.72 26.68 7.17
C LEU A 166 -7.17 26.24 7.38
N ASP A 167 -8.07 26.80 6.58
CA ASP A 167 -9.45 26.33 6.59
C ASP A 167 -9.57 24.96 5.89
N ALA A 168 -10.78 24.38 5.91
CA ALA A 168 -11.01 23.06 5.32
C ALA A 168 -10.83 23.04 3.80
N GLU A 169 -11.18 24.12 3.09
CA GLU A 169 -11.07 24.20 1.64
C GLU A 169 -9.61 24.36 1.21
N GLU A 170 -8.86 25.23 1.89
CA GLU A 170 -7.42 25.41 1.70
C GLU A 170 -6.66 24.11 1.98
N SER A 171 -6.97 23.44 3.09
CA SER A 171 -6.38 22.15 3.47
C SER A 171 -6.64 21.07 2.42
N SER A 172 -7.88 21.01 1.91
CA SER A 172 -8.25 20.06 0.85
C SER A 172 -7.50 20.35 -0.45
N ALA A 173 -7.42 21.62 -0.86
CA ALA A 173 -6.74 22.02 -2.09
C ALA A 173 -5.23 21.72 -2.04
N LEU A 174 -4.59 21.93 -0.88
CA LEU A 174 -3.18 21.60 -0.67
C LEU A 174 -2.94 20.08 -0.72
N LEU A 175 -3.81 19.30 -0.07
CA LEU A 175 -3.75 17.84 -0.11
C LEU A 175 -3.90 17.32 -1.55
N ASP A 176 -4.90 17.78 -2.29
CA ASP A 176 -5.13 17.37 -3.68
C ASP A 176 -3.95 17.77 -4.58
N SER A 177 -3.40 18.97 -4.38
CA SER A 177 -2.23 19.46 -5.10
C SER A 177 -1.00 18.59 -4.85
N LEU A 178 -0.74 18.20 -3.60
CA LEU A 178 0.35 17.30 -3.22
C LEU A 178 0.17 15.91 -3.86
N ILE A 179 -1.04 15.35 -3.82
CA ILE A 179 -1.31 14.04 -4.42
C ILE A 179 -1.12 14.09 -5.94
N MET A 180 -1.63 15.13 -6.61
CA MET A 180 -1.43 15.35 -8.05
C MET A 180 0.05 15.52 -8.40
N LEU A 181 0.81 16.24 -7.57
CA LEU A 181 2.23 16.47 -7.78
C LEU A 181 3.06 15.20 -7.61
N LEU A 182 2.72 14.35 -6.64
CA LEU A 182 3.42 13.09 -6.36
C LEU A 182 3.04 11.97 -7.34
N LYS A 183 1.85 12.04 -7.94
CA LYS A 183 1.31 11.04 -8.88
C LYS A 183 2.34 10.56 -9.92
N PRO A 184 3.07 11.43 -10.64
CA PRO A 184 4.01 10.97 -11.65
C PRO A 184 5.18 10.20 -11.02
N SER A 185 5.69 10.59 -9.86
CA SER A 185 6.83 9.92 -9.21
C SER A 185 6.46 8.57 -8.63
N VAL A 186 5.27 8.46 -8.06
CA VAL A 186 4.75 7.21 -7.46
C VAL A 186 4.37 6.18 -8.52
N ILE A 187 4.00 6.65 -9.72
CA ILE A 187 3.68 5.80 -10.88
C ILE A 187 4.91 5.57 -11.79
N ARG A 188 5.96 6.42 -11.74
CA ARG A 188 7.16 6.38 -12.63
C ARG A 188 8.45 5.80 -12.02
N SER A 189 8.48 5.22 -10.83
CA SER A 189 9.68 4.47 -10.40
C SER A 189 9.87 3.11 -11.12
N VAL A 190 9.08 2.91 -12.17
CA VAL A 190 9.29 2.29 -13.50
C VAL A 190 10.77 2.09 -13.95
N GLY A 191 11.80 2.62 -13.30
CA GLY A 191 13.21 2.31 -13.55
C GLY A 191 13.72 0.92 -13.11
N GLN A 192 12.99 0.11 -12.33
CA GLN A 192 13.49 -1.21 -11.88
C GLN A 192 12.64 -2.44 -12.24
N HIS A 193 11.42 -2.24 -12.74
CA HIS A 193 10.65 -3.35 -13.28
C HIS A 193 11.16 -3.73 -14.67
N SER A 194 11.47 -5.02 -14.86
CA SER A 194 11.76 -5.52 -16.20
C SER A 194 10.57 -5.18 -17.11
N PRO A 195 10.76 -5.01 -18.44
CA PRO A 195 9.64 -4.79 -19.35
C PRO A 195 8.49 -5.80 -19.19
N ASN A 196 8.82 -7.00 -18.71
CA ASN A 196 7.87 -8.06 -18.39
C ASN A 196 7.03 -7.75 -17.13
N ASP A 197 7.61 -7.18 -16.07
CA ASP A 197 6.87 -6.88 -14.83
C ASP A 197 5.86 -5.75 -15.03
N ARG A 198 6.20 -4.75 -15.84
CA ARG A 198 5.25 -3.69 -16.19
C ARG A 198 4.05 -4.23 -16.96
N VAL A 199 4.32 -5.09 -17.96
CA VAL A 199 3.27 -5.75 -18.73
C VAL A 199 2.42 -6.65 -17.84
N PHE A 200 3.03 -7.35 -16.88
CA PHE A 200 2.31 -8.17 -15.90
C PHE A 200 1.38 -7.32 -15.03
N LEU A 201 1.86 -6.24 -14.43
CA LEU A 201 1.06 -5.37 -13.55
C LEU A 201 -0.12 -4.73 -14.28
N GLN A 202 0.11 -4.21 -15.49
CA GLN A 202 -0.95 -3.63 -16.32
C GLN A 202 -2.00 -4.67 -16.71
N ALA A 203 -1.55 -5.86 -17.13
CA ALA A 203 -2.44 -6.96 -17.45
C ALA A 203 -3.23 -7.46 -16.24
N ALA A 204 -2.58 -7.60 -15.09
CA ALA A 204 -3.20 -8.03 -13.84
C ALA A 204 -4.30 -7.06 -13.38
N SER A 205 -4.09 -5.74 -13.50
CA SER A 205 -5.11 -4.73 -13.21
C SER A 205 -6.30 -4.84 -14.14
N PHE A 206 -6.04 -4.85 -15.45
CA PHE A 206 -7.07 -4.95 -16.46
C PHE A 206 -7.91 -6.24 -16.28
N ILE A 207 -7.25 -7.36 -15.99
CA ILE A 207 -7.92 -8.63 -15.69
C ILE A 207 -8.84 -8.52 -14.48
N ARG A 208 -8.38 -7.86 -13.39
CA ARG A 208 -9.17 -7.72 -12.16
C ARG A 208 -10.43 -6.87 -12.38
N GLU A 209 -10.29 -5.76 -13.11
CA GLU A 209 -11.41 -4.86 -13.44
C GLU A 209 -12.45 -5.51 -14.36
N ASN A 210 -12.02 -6.45 -15.22
CA ASN A 210 -12.85 -7.09 -16.24
C ASN A 210 -13.11 -8.58 -15.97
N ILE A 211 -12.84 -9.07 -14.75
CA ILE A 211 -12.80 -10.51 -14.43
C ILE A 211 -14.12 -11.24 -14.65
N GLY A 212 -15.24 -10.51 -14.52
CA GLY A 212 -16.60 -11.00 -14.68
C GLY A 212 -17.02 -11.14 -16.14
N ASP A 213 -16.28 -10.57 -17.10
CA ASP A 213 -16.55 -10.74 -18.52
C ASP A 213 -16.15 -12.16 -18.98
N PRO A 214 -17.09 -13.01 -19.43
CA PRO A 214 -16.78 -14.34 -19.92
C PRO A 214 -15.87 -14.33 -21.16
N ALA A 215 -15.89 -13.26 -21.96
CA ALA A 215 -15.07 -13.11 -23.15
C ALA A 215 -13.60 -12.77 -22.85
N LEU A 216 -13.27 -12.43 -21.59
CA LEU A 216 -11.92 -12.07 -21.17
C LEU A 216 -10.92 -13.15 -21.58
N SER A 217 -10.02 -12.77 -22.48
CA SER A 217 -9.02 -13.66 -23.07
C SER A 217 -7.65 -12.99 -23.15
N PRO A 218 -6.55 -13.76 -23.25
CA PRO A 218 -5.20 -13.19 -23.37
C PRO A 218 -5.06 -12.17 -24.50
N LYS A 219 -5.80 -12.35 -25.60
CA LYS A 219 -5.79 -11.42 -26.74
C LYS A 219 -6.42 -10.07 -26.40
N ILE A 220 -7.54 -10.08 -25.66
CA ILE A 220 -8.21 -8.85 -25.20
C ILE A 220 -7.31 -8.12 -24.20
N VAL A 221 -6.71 -8.85 -23.25
CA VAL A 221 -5.79 -8.28 -22.25
C VAL A 221 -4.58 -7.63 -22.93
N ALA A 222 -3.97 -8.32 -23.90
CA ALA A 222 -2.83 -7.78 -24.66
C ALA A 222 -3.20 -6.49 -25.39
N ASN A 223 -4.32 -6.47 -26.12
CA ASN A 223 -4.78 -5.30 -26.87
C ASN A 223 -5.09 -4.11 -25.94
N ALA A 224 -5.77 -4.36 -24.81
CA ALA A 224 -6.15 -3.31 -23.87
C ALA A 224 -4.96 -2.70 -23.12
N THR A 225 -3.88 -3.48 -22.92
CA THR A 225 -2.66 -3.03 -22.24
C THR A 225 -1.59 -2.49 -23.18
N GLY A 226 -1.84 -2.49 -24.50
CA GLY A 226 -0.86 -2.08 -25.51
C GLY A 226 0.34 -3.05 -25.64
N ALA A 227 0.24 -4.25 -25.09
CA ALA A 227 1.26 -5.29 -25.16
C ALA A 227 1.02 -6.25 -26.33
N SER A 228 2.08 -6.83 -26.88
CA SER A 228 1.90 -8.00 -27.77
C SER A 228 1.52 -9.23 -26.96
N VAL A 229 0.74 -10.15 -27.54
CA VAL A 229 0.38 -11.43 -26.90
C VAL A 229 1.63 -12.21 -26.47
N ARG A 230 2.71 -12.15 -27.25
CA ARG A 230 4.00 -12.76 -26.92
C ARG A 230 4.63 -12.12 -25.68
N SER A 231 4.59 -10.80 -25.57
CA SER A 231 5.09 -10.08 -24.39
C SER A 231 4.26 -10.39 -23.15
N LEU A 232 2.94 -10.51 -23.31
CA LEU A 232 2.03 -10.91 -22.24
C LEU A 232 2.39 -12.30 -21.70
N TYR A 233 2.58 -13.30 -22.56
CA TYR A 233 2.98 -14.63 -22.10
C TYR A 233 4.35 -14.62 -21.39
N ARG A 234 5.33 -13.86 -21.89
CA ARG A 234 6.63 -13.71 -21.21
C ARG A 234 6.50 -13.05 -19.85
N ALA A 235 5.62 -12.06 -19.73
CA ALA A 235 5.33 -11.38 -18.48
C ALA A 235 4.79 -12.33 -17.42
N PHE A 236 3.75 -13.12 -17.74
CA PHE A 236 3.21 -14.10 -16.80
C PHE A 236 4.18 -15.26 -16.52
N ALA A 237 4.94 -15.71 -17.52
CA ALA A 237 5.93 -16.77 -17.35
C ALA A 237 7.07 -16.37 -16.39
N ALA A 238 7.47 -15.09 -16.37
CA ALA A 238 8.43 -14.58 -15.39
C ALA A 238 7.92 -14.71 -13.93
N HIS A 239 6.60 -14.76 -13.75
CA HIS A 239 5.91 -14.99 -12.48
C HIS A 239 5.51 -16.47 -12.29
N SER A 240 6.10 -17.39 -13.05
CA SER A 240 5.86 -18.84 -12.98
C SER A 240 4.40 -19.26 -13.18
N MET A 241 3.66 -18.53 -14.02
CA MET A 241 2.26 -18.82 -14.32
C MET A 241 1.90 -18.49 -15.77
N THR A 242 0.80 -19.01 -16.26
CA THR A 242 0.19 -18.53 -17.50
C THR A 242 -0.88 -17.47 -17.22
N VAL A 243 -1.12 -16.59 -18.18
CA VAL A 243 -2.20 -15.59 -18.08
C VAL A 243 -3.58 -16.23 -17.94
N SER A 244 -3.81 -17.39 -18.56
CA SER A 244 -5.06 -18.15 -18.44
C SER A 244 -5.24 -18.76 -17.05
N GLU A 245 -4.16 -19.29 -16.46
CA GLU A 245 -4.17 -19.75 -15.06
C GLU A 245 -4.43 -18.58 -14.11
N TYR A 246 -3.79 -17.43 -14.33
CA TYR A 246 -4.03 -16.24 -13.51
C TYR A 246 -5.49 -15.79 -13.55
N ILE A 247 -6.10 -15.66 -14.74
CA ILE A 247 -7.53 -15.32 -14.88
C ILE A 247 -8.40 -16.35 -14.15
N LYS A 248 -8.13 -17.64 -14.32
CA LYS A 248 -8.89 -18.72 -13.67
C LYS A 248 -8.78 -18.63 -12.15
N THR A 249 -7.57 -18.42 -11.61
CA THR A 249 -7.33 -18.28 -10.17
C THR A 249 -8.05 -17.06 -9.61
N GLN A 250 -7.93 -15.90 -10.25
CA GLN A 250 -8.62 -14.68 -9.80
C GLN A 250 -10.15 -14.84 -9.79
N ARG A 251 -10.73 -15.51 -10.79
CA ARG A 251 -12.17 -15.85 -10.81
C ARG A 251 -12.57 -16.75 -9.62
N LEU A 252 -11.74 -17.73 -9.26
CA LEU A 252 -12.00 -18.62 -8.14
C LEU A 252 -11.88 -17.91 -6.78
N GLU A 253 -10.85 -17.08 -6.61
CA GLU A 253 -10.62 -16.30 -5.38
C GLU A 253 -11.75 -15.29 -5.13
N MET A 254 -12.12 -14.50 -6.15
CA MET A 254 -13.22 -13.54 -6.02
C MET A 254 -14.58 -14.22 -5.83
N CYS A 255 -14.79 -15.40 -6.43
CA CYS A 255 -15.97 -16.21 -6.16
C CYS A 255 -16.01 -16.69 -4.71
N ALA A 256 -14.89 -17.17 -4.17
CA ALA A 256 -14.80 -17.57 -2.77
C ALA A 256 -15.08 -16.41 -1.80
N ASP A 257 -14.56 -15.22 -2.05
CA ASP A 257 -14.82 -14.03 -1.23
C ASP A 257 -16.27 -13.55 -1.34
N TYR A 258 -16.86 -13.66 -2.53
CA TYR A 258 -18.29 -13.42 -2.73
C TYR A 258 -19.16 -14.40 -1.93
N LEU A 259 -18.79 -15.69 -1.93
CA LEU A 259 -19.49 -16.73 -1.14
C LEU A 259 -19.36 -16.52 0.38
N LYS A 260 -18.31 -15.84 0.86
CA LYS A 260 -18.16 -15.44 2.28
C LYS A 260 -19.07 -14.28 2.68
N THR A 261 -19.24 -13.30 1.79
CA THR A 261 -19.92 -12.03 2.10
C THR A 261 -21.41 -12.07 1.78
N SER A 262 -21.83 -12.83 0.76
CA SER A 262 -23.24 -13.10 0.50
C SER A 262 -23.76 -14.21 1.41
N LYS A 263 -24.33 -13.84 2.56
CA LYS A 263 -25.27 -14.71 3.33
C LYS A 263 -26.55 -15.05 2.57
N SER A 264 -26.71 -14.57 1.33
CA SER A 264 -27.92 -14.72 0.54
C SER A 264 -27.90 -16.00 -0.31
N LYS A 265 -29.08 -16.55 -0.52
CA LYS A 265 -29.41 -17.80 -1.23
C LYS A 265 -29.10 -17.79 -2.74
N LEU A 266 -28.07 -17.07 -3.20
CA LEU A 266 -27.63 -17.18 -4.59
C LEU A 266 -26.90 -18.50 -4.76
N GLY A 267 -27.44 -19.36 -5.63
CA GLY A 267 -26.92 -20.71 -5.84
C GLY A 267 -25.47 -20.69 -6.32
N LEU A 268 -24.69 -21.69 -5.91
CA LEU A 268 -23.29 -21.91 -6.35
C LEU A 268 -23.12 -21.82 -7.88
N THR A 269 -24.17 -22.20 -8.62
CA THR A 269 -24.29 -22.09 -10.07
C THR A 269 -24.24 -20.63 -10.56
N GLU A 270 -24.99 -19.74 -9.91
CA GLU A 270 -25.07 -18.31 -10.26
C GLU A 270 -23.75 -17.59 -9.97
N ALA A 271 -23.12 -17.94 -8.84
CA ALA A 271 -21.77 -17.45 -8.52
C ALA A 271 -20.77 -17.90 -9.60
N GLY A 272 -20.82 -19.15 -10.06
CA GLY A 272 -19.98 -19.64 -11.15
C GLY A 272 -20.15 -18.82 -12.44
N TYR A 273 -21.38 -18.54 -12.87
CA TYR A 273 -21.62 -17.73 -14.07
C TYR A 273 -21.18 -16.27 -13.91
N ARG A 274 -21.43 -15.67 -12.75
CA ARG A 274 -21.07 -14.28 -12.45
C ARG A 274 -19.58 -14.00 -12.53
N PHE A 275 -18.75 -15.01 -12.23
CA PHE A 275 -17.30 -14.94 -12.35
C PHE A 275 -16.78 -15.58 -13.64
N GLY A 276 -17.61 -15.72 -14.67
CA GLY A 276 -17.17 -16.05 -16.04
C GLY A 276 -16.85 -17.52 -16.29
N PHE A 277 -17.38 -18.47 -15.51
CA PHE A 277 -17.30 -19.90 -15.83
C PHE A 277 -18.39 -20.32 -16.82
N ALA A 278 -18.01 -21.09 -17.84
CA ALA A 278 -18.92 -21.54 -18.88
C ALA A 278 -19.94 -22.60 -18.41
N SER A 279 -19.67 -23.30 -17.31
CA SER A 279 -20.63 -24.25 -16.72
C SER A 279 -20.37 -24.50 -15.23
N PRO A 280 -21.40 -24.94 -14.48
CA PRO A 280 -21.27 -25.28 -13.05
C PRO A 280 -20.32 -26.44 -12.78
N SER A 281 -20.23 -27.40 -13.72
CA SER A 281 -19.31 -28.54 -13.62
C SER A 281 -17.85 -28.11 -13.80
N ALA A 282 -17.58 -27.20 -14.74
CA ALA A 282 -16.25 -26.62 -14.93
C ALA A 282 -15.83 -25.79 -13.72
N PHE A 283 -16.74 -24.99 -13.17
CA PHE A 283 -16.54 -24.25 -11.93
C PHE A 283 -16.23 -25.18 -10.74
N SER A 284 -17.08 -26.17 -10.48
CA SER A 284 -16.93 -27.06 -9.32
C SER A 284 -15.62 -27.85 -9.35
N THR A 285 -15.21 -28.30 -10.54
CA THR A 285 -13.94 -29.01 -10.75
C THR A 285 -12.76 -28.08 -10.49
N ALA A 286 -12.77 -26.88 -11.08
CA ALA A 286 -11.72 -25.88 -10.92
C ALA A 286 -11.59 -25.41 -9.45
N PHE A 287 -12.71 -25.19 -8.79
CA PHE A 287 -12.76 -24.76 -7.39
C PHE A 287 -12.20 -25.84 -6.47
N LYS A 288 -12.58 -27.10 -6.66
CA LYS A 288 -12.01 -28.22 -5.89
C LYS A 288 -10.51 -28.39 -6.12
N GLN A 289 -10.04 -28.23 -7.36
CA GLN A 289 -8.61 -28.29 -7.66
C GLN A 289 -7.82 -27.18 -6.96
N HIS A 290 -8.40 -25.98 -6.85
CA HIS A 290 -7.72 -24.82 -6.27
C HIS A 290 -7.81 -24.77 -4.73
N PHE A 291 -8.98 -25.02 -4.15
CA PHE A 291 -9.23 -24.92 -2.70
C PHE A 291 -9.21 -26.27 -1.97
N GLY A 292 -9.02 -27.39 -2.67
CA GLY A 292 -9.01 -28.74 -2.10
C GLY A 292 -10.38 -29.31 -1.72
N ILE A 293 -11.42 -28.49 -1.65
CA ILE A 293 -12.80 -28.87 -1.31
C ILE A 293 -13.81 -28.34 -2.32
N THR A 294 -14.99 -28.96 -2.37
CA THR A 294 -16.05 -28.52 -3.29
C THR A 294 -16.64 -27.18 -2.83
N PRO A 295 -17.17 -26.35 -3.75
CA PRO A 295 -17.82 -25.08 -3.39
C PRO A 295 -18.91 -25.25 -2.33
N SER A 296 -19.69 -26.34 -2.40
CA SER A 296 -20.73 -26.64 -1.41
C SER A 296 -20.17 -26.92 -0.01
N ARG A 297 -19.08 -27.68 0.11
CA ARG A 297 -18.41 -27.88 1.40
C ARG A 297 -17.76 -26.60 1.91
N TYR A 298 -17.18 -25.81 1.01
CA TYR A 298 -16.62 -24.49 1.33
C TYR A 298 -17.67 -23.59 1.98
N CYS A 299 -18.88 -23.50 1.40
CA CYS A 299 -19.98 -22.74 1.99
C CYS A 299 -20.47 -23.32 3.33
N GLN A 300 -20.55 -24.65 3.49
CA GLN A 300 -20.94 -25.25 4.78
C GLN A 300 -19.98 -24.89 5.92
N GLN A 301 -18.67 -24.83 5.63
CA GLN A 301 -17.66 -24.43 6.61
C GLN A 301 -17.73 -22.94 6.98
N LEU A 302 -18.35 -22.09 6.17
CA LEU A 302 -18.52 -20.66 6.46
C LEU A 302 -19.72 -20.36 7.38
N VAL A 303 -20.63 -21.33 7.55
CA VAL A 303 -21.85 -21.20 8.38
C VAL A 303 -21.66 -21.80 9.78
N THR A 304 -20.53 -22.46 10.02
CA THR A 304 -20.14 -23.02 11.34
C THR A 304 -19.24 -22.03 12.06
#